data_AF-A0A6M0A6C4-F1
#
_entry.id   AF-A0A6M0A6C4-F1
#
_cell.length_a   1.000
_cell.length_b   1.000
_cell.length_c   1.000
_cell.angle_alpha   90.00
_cell.angle_beta   90.00
_cell.angle_gamma   90.00
#
_symmetry.space_group_name_H-M   'P 1'
#
loop_
_entity.id
_entity.type
_entity.pdbx_description
1 polymer ?
#
loop_
_entity_poly.entity_id
_entity_poly.type
_entity_poly.pdbx_seq_one_letter_code
_entity_poly.pdbx_strand_id
1 'polypeptide(L)'
;MVSQLESEKKSTIIYPESDGKPMADNTKQFRWITLIHGNLSWLFANDEMVFVAGDLLWYPVEGNPKITQAPDVMVIFGVPKGDRGSYKQWEEDNIVPQVVFEILSPSNTQKEMNKKLLFYNRHGVEEYYIYDPDKHQLSGFLRSGEDLDVIDSMDNWESPRLGIRFDMSGEELQLYLPNGEIFQGIEQIKEQLQQKDEQLQQKDEQLQQKDEQLQQKDEQLELLVAKLREMGIDPDELK
;
A
#
# COMPACT_ATOMS: atom_id res chain seq x y z
N MET A 1 -59.56 30.19 -7.08
CA MET A 1 -58.28 30.92 -7.20
C MET A 1 -57.20 29.99 -6.67
N VAL A 2 -56.40 29.42 -7.56
CA VAL A 2 -55.33 28.48 -7.21
C VAL A 2 -54.07 29.31 -7.03
N SER A 3 -53.62 29.48 -5.79
CA SER A 3 -52.29 30.01 -5.50
C SER A 3 -51.31 28.86 -5.61
N GLN A 4 -50.55 28.85 -6.70
CA GLN A 4 -49.40 27.97 -6.86
C GLN A 4 -48.35 28.38 -5.80
N LEU A 5 -48.04 27.46 -4.91
CA LEU A 5 -46.86 27.51 -4.06
C LEU A 5 -45.63 27.49 -4.98
N GLU A 6 -44.89 28.60 -4.99
CA GLU A 6 -43.58 28.67 -5.62
C GLU A 6 -42.66 27.65 -4.95
N SER A 7 -42.19 26.69 -5.74
CA SER A 7 -41.22 25.68 -5.34
C SER A 7 -39.94 26.38 -4.86
N GLU A 8 -39.62 26.26 -3.57
CA GLU A 8 -38.34 26.67 -3.01
C GLU A 8 -37.19 26.05 -3.83
N LYS A 9 -36.38 26.89 -4.47
CA LYS A 9 -35.12 26.48 -5.08
C LYS A 9 -34.22 25.94 -3.97
N LYS A 10 -34.16 24.62 -3.79
CA LYS A 10 -33.10 23.97 -3.03
C LYS A 10 -31.75 24.38 -3.63
N SER A 11 -31.00 25.22 -2.93
CA SER A 11 -29.61 25.46 -3.28
C SER A 11 -28.85 24.15 -3.14
N THR A 12 -28.26 23.65 -4.23
CA THR A 12 -27.39 22.47 -4.20
C THR A 12 -26.21 22.76 -3.25
N ILE A 13 -26.08 21.98 -2.19
CA ILE A 13 -24.93 22.05 -1.28
C ILE A 13 -23.71 21.51 -2.03
N ILE A 14 -22.63 22.27 -2.06
CA ILE A 14 -21.37 21.88 -2.71
C ILE A 14 -20.45 21.26 -1.67
N TYR A 15 -19.88 20.11 -2.01
CA TYR A 15 -18.82 19.44 -1.25
C TYR A 15 -17.50 19.62 -2.00
N PRO A 16 -16.56 20.42 -1.46
CA PRO A 16 -15.24 20.58 -2.08
C PRO A 16 -14.47 19.26 -2.23
N GLU A 17 -13.64 19.19 -3.26
CA GLU A 17 -12.72 18.06 -3.49
C GLU A 17 -11.30 18.36 -2.96
N SER A 18 -11.06 19.58 -2.48
CA SER A 18 -9.80 20.02 -1.88
C SER A 18 -10.05 21.04 -0.77
N ASP A 19 -9.20 21.03 0.26
CA ASP A 19 -9.16 22.03 1.32
C ASP A 19 -8.21 23.21 1.01
N GLY A 20 -7.59 23.20 -0.18
CA GLY A 20 -6.63 24.21 -0.64
C GLY A 20 -5.22 24.06 -0.07
N LYS A 21 -4.94 23.00 0.69
CA LYS A 21 -3.60 22.69 1.22
C LYS A 21 -2.85 21.72 0.30
N PRO A 22 -1.51 21.66 0.39
CA PRO A 22 -0.76 20.58 -0.22
C PRO A 22 -1.07 19.25 0.49
N MET A 23 -0.90 18.14 -0.24
CA MET A 23 -1.04 16.78 0.29
C MET A 23 -0.08 16.47 1.44
N ALA A 24 1.09 17.11 1.46
CA ALA A 24 2.09 16.94 2.50
C ALA A 24 2.81 18.26 2.77
N ASP A 25 3.20 18.47 4.03
CA ASP A 25 3.96 19.65 4.47
C ASP A 25 5.44 19.57 4.06
N ASN A 26 6.00 18.37 3.89
CA ASN A 26 7.38 18.16 3.50
C ASN A 26 7.62 16.80 2.80
N THR A 27 8.84 16.61 2.28
CA THR A 27 9.24 15.41 1.53
C THR A 27 9.26 14.14 2.38
N LYS A 28 9.56 14.24 3.68
CA LYS A 28 9.58 13.10 4.60
C LYS A 28 8.16 12.58 4.82
N GLN A 29 7.20 13.47 5.09
CA GLN A 29 5.78 13.12 5.22
C GLN A 29 5.25 12.52 3.92
N PHE A 30 5.52 13.17 2.77
CA PHE A 30 5.13 12.64 1.45
C PHE A 30 5.65 11.22 1.18
N ARG A 31 6.93 10.95 1.52
CA ARG A 31 7.54 9.62 1.39
C ARG A 31 6.78 8.56 2.20
N TRP A 32 6.38 8.89 3.43
CA TRP A 32 5.62 7.97 4.29
C TRP A 32 4.20 7.72 3.78
N ILE A 33 3.50 8.79 3.38
CA ILE A 33 2.15 8.68 2.80
C ILE A 33 2.18 7.76 1.58
N THR A 34 3.09 8.01 0.63
CA THR A 34 3.20 7.22 -0.60
C THR A 34 3.66 5.78 -0.34
N LEU A 35 4.57 5.56 0.63
CA LEU A 35 4.99 4.22 1.05
C LEU A 35 3.80 3.41 1.58
N ILE A 36 3.05 3.96 2.54
CA ILE A 36 1.92 3.27 3.17
C ILE A 36 0.81 3.05 2.15
N HIS A 37 0.39 4.10 1.43
CA HIS A 37 -0.64 4.01 0.41
C HIS A 37 -0.30 2.97 -0.67
N GLY A 38 0.93 3.00 -1.21
CA GLY A 38 1.36 2.10 -2.27
C GLY A 38 1.37 0.63 -1.85
N ASN A 39 1.91 0.35 -0.66
CA ASN A 39 1.98 -1.03 -0.15
C ASN A 39 0.61 -1.57 0.26
N LEU A 40 -0.29 -0.74 0.82
CA LEU A 40 -1.66 -1.15 1.12
C LEU A 40 -2.50 -1.35 -0.15
N SER A 41 -2.31 -0.48 -1.15
CA SER A 41 -2.93 -0.67 -2.47
C SER A 41 -2.49 -1.97 -3.13
N TRP A 42 -1.21 -2.34 -2.97
CA TRP A 42 -0.67 -3.61 -3.42
C TRP A 42 -1.23 -4.80 -2.62
N LEU A 43 -1.25 -4.70 -1.28
CA LEU A 43 -1.78 -5.73 -0.39
C LEU A 43 -3.20 -6.16 -0.79
N PHE A 44 -4.04 -5.19 -1.17
CA PHE A 44 -5.41 -5.42 -1.62
C PHE A 44 -5.60 -5.30 -3.13
N ALA A 45 -4.55 -5.47 -3.94
CA ALA A 45 -4.63 -5.29 -5.40
C ALA A 45 -5.65 -6.23 -6.05
N ASN A 46 -5.79 -7.46 -5.53
CA ASN A 46 -6.70 -8.48 -6.05
C ASN A 46 -8.08 -8.49 -5.37
N ASP A 47 -8.33 -7.58 -4.43
CA ASP A 47 -9.64 -7.40 -3.80
C ASP A 47 -10.29 -6.11 -4.31
N GLU A 48 -11.23 -6.26 -5.23
CA GLU A 48 -11.97 -5.14 -5.84
C GLU A 48 -12.83 -4.38 -4.82
N MET A 49 -13.15 -4.97 -3.67
CA MET A 49 -14.02 -4.40 -2.63
C MET A 49 -13.23 -3.75 -1.49
N VAL A 50 -11.95 -3.48 -1.69
CA VAL A 50 -11.14 -2.69 -0.77
C VAL A 50 -10.62 -1.46 -1.48
N PHE A 51 -11.13 -0.31 -1.05
CA PHE A 51 -10.70 1.00 -1.50
C PHE A 51 -9.63 1.55 -0.56
N VAL A 52 -8.49 1.94 -1.12
CA VAL A 52 -7.39 2.60 -0.41
C VAL A 52 -7.26 3.99 -1.03
N ALA A 53 -7.20 5.01 -0.19
CA ALA A 53 -7.05 6.39 -0.62
C ALA A 53 -6.03 7.12 0.24
N GLY A 54 -5.37 8.12 -0.33
CA GLY A 54 -4.53 9.07 0.40
C GLY A 54 -4.99 10.49 0.14
N ASP A 55 -5.00 11.32 1.18
CA ASP A 55 -5.37 12.74 1.14
C ASP A 55 -6.69 13.05 0.41
N LEU A 56 -7.68 12.17 0.58
CA LEU A 56 -9.00 12.33 0.00
C LEU A 56 -9.97 12.85 1.06
N LEU A 57 -10.65 13.97 0.79
CA LEU A 57 -11.63 14.54 1.71
C LEU A 57 -12.77 13.56 1.97
N TRP A 58 -12.93 13.16 3.22
CA TRP A 58 -14.05 12.35 3.70
C TRP A 58 -15.12 13.23 4.32
N TYR A 59 -16.36 13.05 3.86
CA TYR A 59 -17.57 13.67 4.40
C TYR A 59 -18.47 12.59 5.04
N PRO A 60 -18.53 12.51 6.38
CA PRO A 60 -19.38 11.52 7.06
C PRO A 60 -20.84 11.95 7.22
N VAL A 61 -21.19 13.23 6.97
CA VAL A 61 -22.53 13.78 7.22
C VAL A 61 -23.05 14.53 6.00
N GLU A 62 -24.12 14.02 5.39
CA GLU A 62 -24.83 14.72 4.33
C GLU A 62 -25.49 15.99 4.86
N GLY A 63 -25.46 17.05 4.06
CA GLY A 63 -25.96 18.39 4.34
C GLY A 63 -24.97 19.31 5.05
N ASN A 64 -23.79 18.81 5.47
CA ASN A 64 -22.84 19.62 6.25
C ASN A 64 -21.39 19.49 5.75
N PRO A 65 -21.00 20.24 4.70
CA PRO A 65 -19.65 20.17 4.11
C PRO A 65 -18.55 20.71 5.03
N LYS A 66 -18.88 21.26 6.20
CA LYS A 66 -17.87 21.66 7.21
C LYS A 66 -17.41 20.51 8.09
N ILE A 67 -18.16 19.40 8.12
CA ILE A 67 -17.76 18.18 8.81
C ILE A 67 -17.00 17.34 7.79
N THR A 68 -15.68 17.52 7.76
CA THR A 68 -14.81 16.82 6.83
C THR A 68 -13.42 16.65 7.42
N GLN A 69 -12.72 15.63 6.95
CA GLN A 69 -11.32 15.38 7.24
C GLN A 69 -10.69 14.69 6.03
N ALA A 70 -9.45 15.05 5.68
CA ALA A 70 -8.61 14.25 4.79
C ALA A 70 -7.62 13.48 5.67
N PRO A 71 -7.75 12.15 5.78
CA PRO A 71 -6.70 11.28 6.29
C PRO A 71 -5.52 11.22 5.33
N ASP A 72 -4.30 11.10 5.87
CA ASP A 72 -3.10 10.89 5.05
C ASP A 72 -3.19 9.59 4.26
N VAL A 73 -3.66 8.51 4.90
CA VAL A 73 -4.09 7.26 4.24
C VAL A 73 -5.33 6.72 4.94
N MET A 74 -6.27 6.20 4.17
CA MET A 74 -7.42 5.46 4.69
C MET A 74 -7.70 4.20 3.88
N VAL A 75 -8.21 3.17 4.57
CA VAL A 75 -8.63 1.89 3.99
C VAL A 75 -10.09 1.66 4.30
N ILE A 76 -10.85 1.37 3.25
CA ILE A 76 -12.30 1.15 3.30
C ILE A 76 -12.60 -0.25 2.75
N PHE A 77 -13.07 -1.13 3.62
CA PHE A 77 -13.53 -2.47 3.25
C PHE A 77 -15.02 -2.43 2.87
N GLY A 78 -15.38 -3.19 1.83
CA GLY A 78 -16.74 -3.25 1.31
C GLY A 78 -17.08 -2.15 0.30
N VAL A 79 -16.11 -1.32 -0.09
CA VAL A 79 -16.28 -0.26 -1.09
C VAL A 79 -15.44 -0.58 -2.31
N PRO A 80 -16.01 -0.51 -3.53
CA PRO A 80 -15.26 -0.82 -4.73
C PRO A 80 -14.16 0.20 -5.01
N LYS A 81 -13.10 -0.26 -5.66
CA LYS A 81 -12.07 0.63 -6.23
C LYS A 81 -12.67 1.59 -7.27
N GLY A 82 -12.02 2.73 -7.49
CA GLY A 82 -12.40 3.70 -8.52
C GLY A 82 -12.14 5.15 -8.11
N ASP A 83 -11.98 6.02 -9.10
CA ASP A 83 -11.65 7.42 -8.87
C ASP A 83 -12.86 8.22 -8.36
N ARG A 84 -12.60 9.09 -7.38
CA ARG A 84 -13.59 10.04 -6.85
C ARG A 84 -12.88 11.27 -6.29
N GLY A 85 -13.51 12.44 -6.43
CA GLY A 85 -12.93 13.70 -5.93
C GLY A 85 -13.07 13.89 -4.42
N SER A 86 -14.00 13.18 -3.78
CA SER A 86 -14.15 13.11 -2.32
C SER A 86 -14.85 11.82 -1.92
N TYR A 87 -14.63 11.36 -0.70
CA TYR A 87 -15.33 10.23 -0.12
C TYR A 87 -16.57 10.71 0.63
N LYS A 88 -17.71 10.71 -0.06
CA LYS A 88 -19.02 11.08 0.51
C LYS A 88 -19.72 9.84 1.03
N GLN A 89 -19.75 9.66 2.34
CA GLN A 89 -20.11 8.39 2.98
C GLN A 89 -21.51 7.89 2.57
N TRP A 90 -22.47 8.79 2.36
CA TRP A 90 -23.84 8.45 1.96
C TRP A 90 -23.96 7.97 0.50
N GLU A 91 -22.95 8.24 -0.34
CA GLU A 91 -22.85 7.71 -1.71
C GLU A 91 -22.22 6.30 -1.72
N GLU A 92 -21.69 5.84 -0.59
CA GLU A 92 -20.87 4.64 -0.43
C GLU A 92 -21.52 3.68 0.61
N ASP A 93 -22.84 3.52 0.54
CA ASP A 93 -23.65 2.67 1.43
C ASP A 93 -23.48 2.97 2.94
N ASN A 94 -23.09 4.21 3.26
CA ASN A 94 -22.76 4.66 4.61
C ASN A 94 -21.56 3.93 5.25
N ILE A 95 -20.70 3.30 4.45
CA ILE A 95 -19.50 2.61 4.94
C ILE A 95 -18.46 3.65 5.39
N VAL A 96 -17.99 3.53 6.62
CA VAL A 96 -16.93 4.38 7.18
C VAL A 96 -15.55 3.86 6.78
N PRO A 97 -14.53 4.71 6.62
CA PRO A 97 -13.16 4.25 6.63
C PRO A 97 -12.82 3.54 7.93
N GLN A 98 -12.44 2.26 7.84
CA GLN A 98 -12.17 1.45 9.03
C GLN A 98 -10.75 1.65 9.53
N VAL A 99 -9.77 1.87 8.66
CA VAL A 99 -8.37 2.08 9.06
C VAL A 99 -7.87 3.41 8.55
N VAL A 100 -7.25 4.21 9.43
CA VAL A 100 -6.71 5.53 9.11
C VAL A 100 -5.28 5.67 9.62
N PHE A 101 -4.42 6.28 8.79
CA PHE A 101 -3.07 6.70 9.15
C PHE A 101 -2.96 8.22 9.11
N GLU A 102 -2.15 8.76 10.02
CA GLU A 102 -1.72 10.16 10.07
C GLU A 102 -0.21 10.21 10.29
N ILE A 103 0.49 10.90 9.39
CA ILE A 103 1.93 11.06 9.41
C ILE A 103 2.25 12.50 9.79
N LEU A 104 2.94 12.67 10.91
CA LEU A 104 3.21 13.99 11.44
C LEU A 104 4.36 14.68 10.69
N SER A 105 4.22 15.99 10.59
CA SER A 105 5.20 16.97 10.15
C SER A 105 5.51 17.95 11.29
N PRO A 106 6.60 18.73 11.21
CA PRO A 106 6.93 19.75 12.20
C PRO A 106 5.85 20.82 12.42
N SER A 107 4.95 21.04 11.45
CA SER A 107 3.86 22.01 11.53
C SER A 107 2.63 21.50 12.27
N ASN A 108 2.48 20.18 12.47
CA ASN A 108 1.29 19.65 13.14
C ASN A 108 1.25 20.04 14.61
N THR A 109 0.09 20.53 15.03
CA THR A 109 -0.14 20.92 16.42
C THR A 109 -0.90 19.85 17.19
N GLN A 110 -0.64 19.72 18.50
CA GLN A 110 -1.41 18.83 19.37
C GLN A 110 -2.92 19.09 19.31
N LYS A 111 -3.32 20.36 19.15
CA LYS A 111 -4.72 20.77 19.05
C LYS A 111 -5.38 20.19 17.79
N GLU A 112 -4.68 20.17 16.67
CA GLU A 112 -5.18 19.55 15.43
C GLU A 112 -5.27 18.04 15.58
N MET A 113 -4.25 17.40 16.15
CA MET A 113 -4.27 15.95 16.38
C MET A 113 -5.40 15.51 17.31
N ASN A 114 -5.66 16.27 18.38
CA ASN A 114 -6.79 15.99 19.28
C ASN A 114 -8.15 16.14 18.56
N LYS A 115 -8.28 17.10 17.64
CA LYS A 115 -9.50 17.24 16.83
C LYS A 115 -9.67 16.06 15.88
N LYS A 116 -8.58 15.61 15.24
CA LYS A 116 -8.60 14.44 14.36
C LYS A 116 -9.01 13.18 15.13
N LEU A 117 -8.41 12.93 16.29
CA LEU A 117 -8.80 11.80 17.17
C LEU A 117 -10.29 11.84 17.52
N LEU A 118 -10.82 12.99 17.95
CA LEU A 118 -12.25 13.14 18.25
C LEU A 118 -13.15 12.94 17.03
N PHE A 119 -12.70 13.37 15.85
CA PHE A 119 -13.40 13.17 14.59
C PHE A 119 -13.46 11.68 14.24
N TYR A 120 -12.32 11.00 14.21
CA TYR A 120 -12.22 9.56 13.91
C TYR A 120 -12.99 8.71 14.92
N ASN A 121 -12.92 9.08 16.21
CA ASN A 121 -13.70 8.41 17.24
C ASN A 121 -15.21 8.51 16.96
N ARG A 122 -15.71 9.74 16.73
CA ARG A 122 -17.13 10.00 16.48
C ARG A 122 -17.66 9.33 15.22
N HIS A 123 -16.83 9.19 14.20
CA HIS A 123 -17.25 8.72 12.87
C HIS A 123 -16.90 7.26 12.59
N GLY A 124 -16.62 6.47 13.63
CA GLY A 124 -16.63 5.01 13.51
C GLY A 124 -15.34 4.39 12.98
N VAL A 125 -14.23 5.14 12.86
CA VAL A 125 -12.92 4.57 12.49
C VAL A 125 -12.56 3.47 13.49
N GLU A 126 -12.13 2.32 13.00
CA GLU A 126 -11.85 1.14 13.84
C GLU A 126 -10.40 1.08 14.29
N GLU A 127 -9.48 1.45 13.41
CA GLU A 127 -8.05 1.50 13.68
C GLU A 127 -7.49 2.86 13.27
N TYR A 128 -6.81 3.52 14.19
CA TYR A 128 -6.21 4.82 13.94
C TYR A 128 -4.74 4.84 14.35
N TYR A 129 -3.85 5.06 13.39
CA TYR A 129 -2.41 5.05 13.59
C TYR A 129 -1.82 6.44 13.34
N ILE A 130 -0.94 6.87 14.24
CA ILE A 130 -0.26 8.16 14.19
C ILE A 130 1.23 7.93 14.29
N TYR A 131 1.99 8.38 13.28
CA TYR A 131 3.44 8.24 13.27
C TYR A 131 4.14 9.61 13.13
N ASP A 132 5.03 9.91 14.07
CA ASP A 132 5.94 11.05 14.02
C ASP A 132 7.34 10.57 13.62
N PRO A 133 7.73 10.76 12.35
CA PRO A 133 9.02 10.29 11.84
C PRO A 133 10.20 11.19 12.28
N ASP A 134 9.96 12.36 12.86
CA ASP A 134 11.03 13.21 13.39
C ASP A 134 11.37 12.84 14.84
N LYS A 135 10.38 12.37 15.60
CA LYS A 135 10.56 11.90 16.98
C LYS A 135 10.68 10.39 17.12
N HIS A 136 10.50 9.64 16.03
CA HIS A 136 10.42 8.19 16.03
C HIS A 136 9.36 7.69 17.04
N GLN A 137 8.16 8.25 16.96
CA GLN A 137 7.05 7.93 17.86
C GLN A 137 5.86 7.38 17.08
N LEU A 138 5.32 6.26 17.54
CA LEU A 138 4.12 5.64 16.99
C LEU A 138 3.08 5.53 18.08
N SER A 139 1.85 5.96 17.78
CA SER A 139 0.68 5.76 18.62
C SER A 139 -0.40 5.09 17.79
N GLY A 140 -1.14 4.18 18.42
CA GLY A 140 -2.26 3.50 17.79
C GLY A 140 -3.48 3.53 18.69
N PHE A 141 -4.64 3.48 18.07
CA PHE A 141 -5.92 3.37 18.74
C PHE A 141 -6.74 2.28 18.06
N LEU A 142 -7.41 1.46 18.87
CA LEU A 142 -8.30 0.40 18.42
C LEU A 142 -9.70 0.65 18.99
N ARG A 143 -10.71 0.52 18.14
CA ARG A 143 -12.09 0.70 18.57
C ARG A 143 -12.54 -0.43 19.50
N SER A 144 -13.06 -0.02 20.64
CA SER A 144 -13.64 -0.87 21.68
C SER A 144 -15.02 -0.33 22.03
N GLY A 145 -16.06 -0.97 21.48
CA GLY A 145 -17.43 -0.44 21.55
C GLY A 145 -17.57 0.88 20.78
N GLU A 146 -17.95 1.94 21.48
CA GLU A 146 -18.19 3.26 20.88
C GLU A 146 -16.94 4.15 20.81
N ASP A 147 -15.85 3.77 21.50
CA ASP A 147 -14.66 4.60 21.66
C ASP A 147 -13.40 4.00 21.02
N LEU A 148 -12.50 4.87 20.60
CA LEU A 148 -11.12 4.54 20.22
C LEU A 148 -10.25 4.51 21.48
N ASP A 149 -9.87 3.31 21.91
CA ASP A 149 -8.97 3.08 23.04
C ASP A 149 -7.52 3.07 22.58
N VAL A 150 -6.63 3.58 23.43
CA VAL A 150 -5.18 3.58 23.17
C VAL A 150 -4.67 2.14 23.13
N ILE A 151 -3.84 1.82 22.15
CA ILE A 151 -3.06 0.57 22.12
C ILE A 151 -1.85 0.77 23.05
N ASP A 152 -1.79 -0.02 24.13
CA ASP A 152 -0.76 0.12 25.17
C ASP A 152 0.68 -0.06 24.64
N SER A 153 0.86 -0.95 23.66
CA SER A 153 2.16 -1.22 23.04
C SER A 153 2.04 -1.37 21.54
N MET A 154 2.75 -0.51 20.82
CA MET A 154 2.88 -0.60 19.35
C MET A 154 4.06 -1.50 18.91
N ASP A 155 4.88 -1.98 19.84
CA ASP A 155 5.98 -2.90 19.52
C ASP A 155 5.44 -4.25 19.03
N ASN A 156 5.82 -4.63 17.81
CA ASN A 156 5.31 -5.82 17.12
C ASN A 156 3.79 -5.90 17.03
N TRP A 157 3.10 -4.76 17.06
CA TRP A 157 1.65 -4.71 16.90
C TRP A 157 1.23 -5.23 15.51
N GLU A 158 0.17 -6.03 15.46
CA GLU A 158 -0.45 -6.50 14.21
C GLU A 158 -1.84 -5.89 14.07
N SER A 159 -2.07 -5.20 12.95
CA SER A 159 -3.37 -4.61 12.63
C SER A 159 -4.43 -5.70 12.43
N PRO A 160 -5.54 -5.70 13.19
CA PRO A 160 -6.60 -6.70 13.04
C PRO A 160 -7.27 -6.70 11.64
N ARG A 161 -7.43 -5.54 11.01
CA ARG A 161 -8.04 -5.40 9.68
C ARG A 161 -7.07 -5.62 8.54
N LEU A 162 -5.82 -5.15 8.69
CA LEU A 162 -4.85 -5.17 7.59
C LEU A 162 -3.93 -6.40 7.64
N GLY A 163 -3.74 -7.02 8.81
CA GLY A 163 -2.75 -8.08 9.03
C GLY A 163 -1.30 -7.62 8.89
N ILE A 164 -1.05 -6.30 8.85
CA ILE A 164 0.31 -5.74 8.78
C ILE A 164 0.90 -5.63 10.17
N ARG A 165 2.21 -5.84 10.28
CA ARG A 165 2.95 -5.72 11.54
C ARG A 165 3.77 -4.43 11.60
N PHE A 166 3.74 -3.76 12.75
CA PHE A 166 4.49 -2.55 13.06
C PHE A 166 5.71 -2.90 13.91
N ASP A 167 6.86 -2.29 13.59
CA ASP A 167 8.12 -2.55 14.29
C ASP A 167 8.91 -1.25 14.45
N MET A 168 9.17 -0.90 15.71
CA MET A 168 9.87 0.33 16.10
C MET A 168 11.33 0.08 16.51
N SER A 169 11.84 -1.15 16.35
CA SER A 169 13.20 -1.53 16.76
C SER A 169 14.31 -0.96 15.88
N GLY A 170 13.98 -0.53 14.65
CA GLY A 170 14.90 0.12 13.72
C GLY A 170 15.08 1.62 13.94
N GLU A 171 15.86 2.26 13.06
CA GLU A 171 16.07 3.71 13.05
C GLU A 171 14.82 4.50 12.61
N GLU A 172 13.99 3.89 11.76
CA GLU A 172 12.67 4.37 11.36
C GLU A 172 11.65 3.24 11.57
N LEU A 173 10.36 3.57 11.64
CA LEU A 173 9.28 2.58 11.64
C LEU A 173 9.44 1.58 10.49
N GLN A 174 9.29 0.29 10.77
CA GLN A 174 9.18 -0.74 9.75
C GLN A 174 7.78 -1.33 9.75
N LEU A 175 7.21 -1.46 8.55
CA LEU A 175 5.92 -2.09 8.33
C LEU A 175 6.14 -3.36 7.53
N TYR A 176 5.46 -4.43 7.94
CA TYR A 176 5.56 -5.73 7.29
C TYR A 176 4.19 -6.17 6.79
N LEU A 177 4.15 -6.65 5.56
CA LEU A 177 3.01 -7.33 4.98
C LEU A 177 2.70 -8.64 5.74
N PRO A 178 1.50 -9.20 5.61
CA PRO A 178 1.13 -10.45 6.29
C PRO A 178 2.05 -11.65 5.94
N ASN A 179 2.71 -11.61 4.78
CA ASN A 179 3.68 -12.62 4.35
C ASN A 179 5.10 -12.43 4.94
N GLY A 180 5.31 -11.39 5.74
CA GLY A 180 6.59 -11.05 6.36
C GLY A 180 7.51 -10.19 5.50
N GLU A 181 7.12 -9.80 4.28
CA GLU A 181 7.88 -8.85 3.46
C GLU A 181 7.76 -7.43 4.02
N ILE A 182 8.85 -6.66 4.00
CA ILE A 182 8.84 -5.26 4.45
C ILE A 182 8.15 -4.37 3.41
N PHE A 183 7.52 -3.29 3.85
CA PHE A 183 7.02 -2.25 2.95
C PHE A 183 8.17 -1.61 2.18
N GLN A 184 8.01 -1.44 0.87
CA GLN A 184 9.04 -0.89 0.00
C GLN A 184 8.54 0.31 -0.79
N GLY A 185 9.40 1.30 -0.98
CA GLY A 185 9.14 2.39 -1.90
C GLY A 185 9.37 1.96 -3.35
N ILE A 186 8.86 2.77 -4.28
CA ILE A 186 8.93 2.44 -5.72
C ILE A 186 10.37 2.34 -6.23
N GLU A 187 11.28 3.16 -5.70
CA GLU A 187 12.70 3.14 -6.06
C GLU A 187 13.34 1.81 -5.67
N GLN A 188 13.14 1.36 -4.42
CA GLN A 188 13.67 0.08 -3.96
C GLN A 188 13.10 -1.11 -4.76
N ILE A 189 11.81 -1.07 -5.09
CA ILE A 189 11.17 -2.09 -5.92
C ILE A 189 11.81 -2.13 -7.32
N LYS A 190 12.01 -0.97 -7.94
CA LYS A 190 12.60 -0.87 -9.29
C LYS A 190 14.04 -1.34 -9.32
N GLU A 191 14.85 -0.98 -8.33
CA GLU A 191 16.22 -1.46 -8.20
C GLU A 191 16.27 -2.99 -8.07
N GLN A 192 15.40 -3.58 -7.24
CA GLN A 192 15.34 -5.03 -7.08
C GLN A 192 14.87 -5.75 -8.34
N LEU A 193 13.90 -5.20 -9.07
CA LEU A 193 13.46 -5.75 -10.34
C LEU A 193 14.59 -5.71 -11.37
N GLN A 194 15.31 -4.60 -11.48
CA GLN A 194 16.44 -4.48 -12.40
C GLN A 194 17.55 -5.49 -12.06
N GLN A 195 17.91 -5.63 -10.78
CA GLN A 195 18.90 -6.62 -10.35
C GLN A 195 18.46 -8.05 -10.66
N LYS A 196 17.17 -8.37 -10.49
CA LYS A 196 16.63 -9.70 -10.84
C LYS A 196 16.66 -9.94 -12.34
N ASP A 197 16.32 -8.95 -13.15
CA ASP A 197 16.34 -9.06 -14.61
C ASP A 197 17.78 -9.28 -15.12
N GLU A 198 18.75 -8.54 -14.59
CA GLU A 198 20.18 -8.73 -14.92
C GLU A 198 20.67 -10.13 -14.53
N GLN A 199 20.26 -10.64 -13.37
CA GLN A 199 20.61 -12.01 -12.94
C GLN A 199 19.96 -13.08 -13.82
N LEU A 200 18.74 -12.87 -14.27
CA LEU A 200 18.07 -13.79 -15.19
C LEU A 200 18.78 -13.82 -16.55
N GLN A 201 19.13 -12.67 -17.10
CA GLN A 201 19.90 -12.59 -18.36
C GLN A 201 21.24 -13.31 -18.26
N GLN A 202 21.99 -13.11 -17.16
CA GLN A 202 23.26 -13.82 -16.95
C GLN A 202 23.07 -15.34 -16.84
N LYS A 203 21.98 -15.81 -16.22
CA LYS A 203 21.68 -17.26 -16.15
C LYS A 203 21.32 -17.82 -17.51
N ASP A 204 20.56 -17.10 -18.32
CA ASP A 204 20.17 -17.53 -19.66
C ASP A 204 21.39 -17.61 -20.59
N GLU A 205 22.31 -16.64 -20.53
CA GLU A 205 23.58 -16.69 -21.27
C GLU A 205 24.45 -17.86 -20.83
N GLN A 206 24.52 -18.16 -19.53
CA GLN A 206 25.26 -19.32 -19.03
C GLN A 206 24.64 -20.65 -19.47
N LEU A 207 23.32 -20.72 -19.55
CA LEU A 207 22.63 -21.90 -20.07
C LEU A 207 22.92 -22.09 -21.56
N GLN A 208 22.85 -21.03 -22.36
CA GLN A 208 23.21 -21.08 -23.79
C GLN A 208 24.66 -21.54 -24.00
N GLN A 209 25.61 -20.99 -23.25
CA GLN A 209 27.02 -21.42 -23.35
C GLN A 209 27.22 -22.88 -22.95
N LYS A 210 26.48 -23.39 -21.96
CA LYS A 210 26.54 -24.80 -21.57
C LYS A 210 25.95 -25.70 -22.65
N ASP A 211 24.84 -25.31 -23.25
CA ASP A 211 24.20 -26.05 -24.33
C ASP A 211 25.11 -26.11 -25.57
N GLU A 212 25.76 -25.00 -25.93
CA GLU A 212 26.76 -24.96 -27.00
C GLU A 212 27.97 -25.87 -26.69
N GLN A 213 28.47 -25.86 -25.46
CA GLN A 213 29.56 -26.75 -25.05
C GLN A 213 29.17 -28.23 -25.07
N LEU A 214 27.92 -28.56 -24.71
CA LEU A 214 27.39 -29.92 -24.80
C LEU A 214 27.32 -30.36 -26.26
N GLN A 215 26.77 -29.53 -27.15
CA GLN A 215 26.74 -29.79 -28.59
C GLN A 215 28.13 -30.02 -29.17
N GLN A 216 29.10 -29.17 -28.84
CA GLN A 216 30.49 -29.35 -29.30
C GLN A 216 31.13 -30.65 -28.79
N LYS A 217 30.83 -31.06 -27.55
CA LYS A 217 31.32 -32.33 -27.00
C LYS A 217 30.68 -33.53 -27.67
N ASP A 218 29.38 -33.46 -27.95
CA ASP A 218 28.66 -34.51 -28.66
C ASP A 218 29.20 -34.68 -30.08
N GLU A 219 29.42 -33.57 -30.82
CA GLU A 219 30.05 -33.58 -32.14
C GLU A 219 31.48 -34.18 -32.11
N GLN A 220 32.29 -33.80 -31.11
CA GLN A 220 33.64 -34.36 -30.95
C GLN A 220 33.62 -35.86 -30.63
N LEU A 221 32.66 -36.30 -29.82
CA LEU A 221 32.49 -37.71 -29.47
C LEU A 221 32.08 -38.51 -30.72
N GLU A 222 31.14 -38.01 -31.51
CA GLU A 222 30.74 -38.63 -32.78
C GLU A 222 31.92 -38.77 -33.75
N LEU A 223 32.73 -37.71 -33.90
CA LEU A 223 33.93 -37.75 -34.74
C LEU A 223 34.95 -38.78 -34.25
N LEU A 224 35.16 -38.87 -32.93
CA LEU A 224 36.10 -39.82 -32.33
C LEU A 224 35.63 -41.26 -32.54
N VAL A 225 34.34 -41.52 -32.32
CA VAL A 225 33.70 -42.83 -32.57
C VAL A 225 33.85 -43.23 -34.04
N ALA A 226 33.66 -42.30 -34.98
CA ALA A 226 33.86 -42.55 -36.41
C ALA A 226 35.32 -42.93 -36.74
N LYS A 227 36.30 -42.20 -36.18
CA LYS A 227 37.73 -42.52 -36.37
C LYS A 227 38.15 -43.86 -35.79
N LEU A 228 37.65 -44.22 -34.60
CA LEU A 228 37.93 -45.53 -33.99
C LEU A 228 37.44 -46.67 -34.90
N ARG A 229 36.24 -46.54 -35.46
CA ARG A 229 35.69 -47.50 -36.44
C ARG A 229 36.54 -47.59 -37.71
N GLU A 230 37.03 -46.47 -38.25
CA GLU A 230 37.95 -46.46 -39.40
C GLU A 230 39.27 -47.20 -39.10
N MET A 231 39.75 -47.13 -37.87
CA MET A 231 40.95 -47.85 -37.42
C MET A 231 40.70 -49.33 -37.09
N GLY A 232 39.47 -49.83 -37.29
CA GLY A 232 39.09 -51.22 -37.04
C GLY A 232 38.92 -51.57 -35.56
N ILE A 233 38.76 -50.57 -34.69
CA ILE A 233 38.50 -50.75 -33.26
C ILE A 233 37.00 -50.56 -33.05
N ASP A 234 36.33 -51.56 -32.48
CA ASP A 234 34.92 -51.44 -32.10
C ASP A 234 34.79 -50.61 -30.81
N PRO A 235 34.18 -49.41 -30.86
CA PRO A 235 33.99 -48.58 -29.69
C PRO A 235 33.14 -49.24 -28.59
N ASP A 236 32.26 -50.17 -28.95
CA ASP A 236 31.36 -50.86 -28.01
C ASP A 236 32.07 -51.97 -27.21
N GLU A 237 33.28 -52.36 -27.63
CA GLU A 237 34.14 -53.34 -26.94
C GLU A 237 35.17 -52.69 -25.98
N LEU A 238 35.34 -51.35 -26.05
CA LEU A 238 36.17 -50.56 -25.14
C LEU A 238 35.39 -50.27 -23.84
N LYS A 239 35.40 -51.23 -22.91
CA LYS A 239 34.89 -51.04 -21.53
C LYS A 239 36.01 -50.69 -20.54
#